data_AF-A0A8T5NUT8-F1
#
_entry.id   AF-A0A8T5NUT8-F1
#
_cell.length_a   1.000
_cell.length_b   1.000
_cell.length_c   1.000
_cell.angle_alpha   90.00
_cell.angle_beta   90.00
_cell.angle_gamma   90.00
#
_symmetry.space_group_name_H-M   'P 1'
#
loop_
_entity.id
_entity.type
_entity.pdbx_description
1 polymer ?
#
loop_
_entity_poly.entity_id
_entity_poly.type
_entity_poly.pdbx_seq_one_letter_code
_entity_poly.pdbx_strand_id
1 'polypeptide(L)'
;MNLSFLAPIVSFLGLIVGIFLSSITKDEIISGRKIFEFLRRISLTIIILIALALAVLNFNLIIILFAIILGLLLSRKLKNQKLSYLFLGLISASSLMTTKFMLLIISVLIFIYGLLYGALLKESKTEIIISNLLMFFLPFIILIMPFIGFG
;
A
#
# COMPACT_ATOMS: atom_id res chain seq x y z
N MET A 1 -23.21 1.61 2.57
CA MET A 1 -22.04 1.58 1.67
C MET A 1 -21.24 0.32 1.98
N ASN A 2 -20.93 -0.52 0.98
CA ASN A 2 -20.26 -1.81 1.22
C ASN A 2 -18.85 -1.58 1.79
N LEU A 3 -18.54 -2.18 2.94
CA LEU A 3 -17.25 -2.05 3.63
C LEU A 3 -16.05 -2.29 2.69
N SER A 4 -16.22 -3.18 1.72
CA SER A 4 -15.21 -3.53 0.72
C SER A 4 -14.76 -2.36 -0.16
N PHE A 5 -15.63 -1.38 -0.42
CA PHE A 5 -15.28 -0.18 -1.20
C PHE A 5 -14.57 0.89 -0.36
N LEU A 6 -14.92 0.99 0.93
CA LEU A 6 -14.32 1.96 1.83
C LEU A 6 -12.91 1.54 2.27
N ALA A 7 -12.65 0.24 2.41
CA ALA A 7 -11.39 -0.25 2.97
C ALA A 7 -10.15 0.21 2.16
N PRO A 8 -10.11 0.14 0.81
CA PRO A 8 -8.99 0.67 0.02
C PRO A 8 -8.81 2.19 0.17
N ILE A 9 -9.91 2.94 0.20
CA ILE A 9 -9.89 4.40 0.37
C ILE A 9 -9.27 4.75 1.73
N VAL A 10 -9.77 4.12 2.79
CA VAL A 10 -9.24 4.31 4.15
C VAL A 10 -7.78 3.90 4.21
N SER A 11 -7.38 2.80 3.56
CA SER A 11 -5.98 2.37 3.57
C SER A 11 -5.03 3.40 2.96
N PHE A 12 -5.45 4.08 1.89
CA PHE A 12 -4.66 5.16 1.28
C PHE A 12 -4.57 6.42 2.16
N LEU A 13 -5.60 6.71 2.98
CA LEU A 13 -5.58 7.87 3.89
C LEU A 13 -4.39 7.85 4.86
N GLY A 14 -3.81 6.68 5.14
CA GLY A 14 -2.59 6.57 5.94
C GLY A 14 -1.47 7.48 5.41
N LEU A 15 -1.30 7.56 4.09
CA LEU A 15 -0.33 8.47 3.46
C LEU A 15 -0.57 9.92 3.85
N ILE A 16 -1.82 10.37 3.71
CA ILE A 16 -2.22 11.75 3.93
C ILE A 16 -2.07 12.10 5.41
N VAL A 17 -2.51 11.21 6.30
CA VAL A 17 -2.35 11.36 7.74
C VAL A 17 -0.86 11.40 8.12
N GLY A 18 -0.03 10.56 7.53
CA GLY A 18 1.42 10.58 7.73
C GLY A 18 2.07 11.90 7.33
N ILE A 19 1.70 12.44 6.16
CA ILE A 19 2.16 13.74 5.69
C ILE A 19 1.68 14.87 6.61
N PHE A 20 0.43 14.79 7.06
CA PHE A 20 -0.11 15.76 8.00
C PHE A 20 0.66 15.73 9.34
N LEU A 21 0.94 14.54 9.87
CA LEU A 21 1.78 14.38 11.06
C LEU A 21 3.16 15.00 10.86
N SER A 22 3.80 14.79 9.70
CA SER A 22 5.12 15.39 9.45
C SER A 22 5.12 16.90 9.38
N SER A 23 3.98 17.52 9.08
CA SER A 23 3.87 18.98 9.12
C SER A 23 3.85 19.55 10.54
N ILE A 24 3.35 18.79 11.52
CA ILE A 24 3.16 19.22 12.91
C ILE A 24 4.36 18.85 13.78
N THR A 25 4.92 17.65 13.61
CA THR A 25 5.96 17.09 14.50
C THR A 25 7.30 16.92 13.77
N LYS A 26 7.74 17.97 13.04
CA LYS A 26 8.96 17.93 12.23
C LYS A 26 10.19 17.51 13.02
N ASP A 27 10.40 18.13 14.19
CA ASP A 27 11.61 17.89 15.00
C ASP A 27 11.65 16.47 15.58
N GLU A 28 10.50 15.96 16.02
CA GLU A 28 10.36 14.58 16.53
C GLU A 28 10.66 13.55 15.44
N ILE A 29 10.17 13.78 14.22
CA ILE A 29 10.41 12.86 13.09
C ILE A 29 11.86 12.92 12.64
N ILE A 30 12.50 14.09 12.65
CA ILE A 30 13.92 14.24 12.31
C ILE A 30 14.78 13.42 13.30
N SER A 31 14.50 13.54 14.60
CA SER A 31 15.18 12.76 15.64
C SER A 31 14.88 11.26 15.55
N GLY A 32 13.60 10.90 15.34
CA GLY A 32 13.10 9.52 15.28
C GLY A 32 13.23 8.83 13.92
N ARG A 33 13.87 9.46 12.93
CA ARG A 33 13.83 9.03 11.52
C ARG A 33 14.23 7.56 11.32
N LYS A 34 15.27 7.09 12.01
CA LYS A 34 15.74 5.69 11.90
C LYS A 34 14.68 4.70 12.38
N ILE A 35 13.92 5.04 13.42
CA ILE A 35 12.85 4.21 13.97
C ILE A 35 11.69 4.15 12.97
N PHE A 36 11.26 5.30 12.43
CA PHE A 36 10.24 5.35 11.39
C PHE A 36 10.64 4.54 10.15
N GLU A 37 11.89 4.65 9.70
CA GLU A 37 12.40 3.86 8.58
C GLU A 37 12.41 2.35 8.88
N PHE A 38 12.73 1.96 10.10
CA PHE A 38 12.69 0.57 10.54
C PHE A 38 11.26 0.02 10.60
N LEU A 39 10.34 0.75 11.23
CA LEU A 39 8.92 0.39 11.30
C LEU A 39 8.28 0.32 9.91
N ARG A 40 8.65 1.23 9.00
CA ARG A 40 8.20 1.20 7.60
C ARG A 40 8.65 -0.08 6.89
N ARG A 41 9.88 -0.54 7.15
CA ARG A 41 10.39 -1.79 6.58
C ARG A 41 9.66 -3.00 7.17
N ILE A 42 9.47 -3.03 8.50
CA ILE A 42 8.74 -4.12 9.16
C ILE A 42 7.31 -4.23 8.63
N SER A 43 6.57 -3.12 8.59
CA SER A 43 5.19 -3.11 8.09
C SER A 43 5.12 -3.62 6.65
N LEU A 44 6.03 -3.19 5.77
CA LEU A 44 6.11 -3.71 4.41
C LEU A 44 6.43 -5.21 4.37
N THR A 45 7.36 -5.69 5.19
CA THR A 45 7.70 -7.12 5.30
C THR A 45 6.50 -7.94 5.75
N ILE A 46 5.74 -7.47 6.75
CA ILE A 46 4.52 -8.14 7.22
C ILE A 46 3.47 -8.22 6.10
N ILE A 47 3.26 -7.12 5.37
CA ILE A 47 2.36 -7.09 4.21
C ILE A 47 2.77 -8.13 3.16
N ILE A 48 4.07 -8.23 2.85
CA ILE A 48 4.60 -9.22 1.90
C ILE A 48 4.37 -10.65 2.41
N LEU A 49 4.63 -10.94 3.68
CA LEU A 49 4.43 -12.27 4.26
C LEU A 49 2.95 -12.69 4.23
N ILE A 50 2.03 -11.77 4.53
CA ILE A 50 0.59 -12.04 4.44
C ILE A 50 0.17 -12.25 2.99
N ALA A 51 0.67 -11.44 2.06
CA ALA A 51 0.41 -11.63 0.63
C ALA A 51 0.90 -12.99 0.13
N LEU A 52 2.09 -13.44 0.56
CA LEU A 52 2.61 -14.78 0.26
C LEU A 52 1.71 -15.88 0.82
N ALA A 53 1.28 -15.76 2.07
CA ALA A 53 0.37 -16.73 2.70
C ALA A 53 -0.96 -16.82 1.93
N LEU A 54 -1.52 -15.69 1.48
CA LEU A 54 -2.72 -15.67 0.66
C LEU A 54 -2.52 -16.28 -0.74
N ALA A 55 -1.35 -16.10 -1.33
CA ALA A 55 -1.02 -16.70 -2.63
C ALA A 55 -1.12 -18.23 -2.57
N VAL A 56 -0.52 -18.82 -1.54
CA VAL A 56 -0.51 -20.28 -1.32
C VAL A 56 -1.93 -20.83 -1.20
N LEU A 57 -2.84 -20.09 -0.58
CA LEU A 57 -4.21 -20.55 -0.34
C LEU A 57 -5.13 -20.45 -1.57
N ASN A 58 -4.92 -19.50 -2.49
CA ASN A 58 -5.94 -19.13 -3.47
C ASN A 58 -5.67 -19.55 -4.93
N PHE A 59 -4.70 -20.43 -5.22
CA PHE A 59 -4.33 -20.93 -6.57
C PHE A 59 -4.00 -19.88 -7.66
N ASN A 60 -4.34 -18.59 -7.49
CA ASN A 60 -3.89 -17.43 -8.28
C ASN A 60 -2.48 -16.97 -7.87
N LEU A 61 -1.63 -17.96 -7.62
CA LEU A 61 -0.26 -17.84 -7.14
C LEU A 61 0.60 -16.99 -8.08
N ILE A 62 0.33 -17.04 -9.39
CA ILE A 62 1.13 -16.36 -10.42
C ILE A 62 0.99 -14.84 -10.32
N ILE A 63 -0.22 -14.30 -10.19
CA ILE A 63 -0.45 -12.84 -10.12
C ILE A 63 0.16 -12.27 -8.84
N ILE A 64 0.00 -12.99 -7.72
CA ILE A 64 0.50 -12.56 -6.43
C ILE A 64 2.04 -12.70 -6.37
N LEU A 65 2.61 -13.79 -6.89
CA LEU A 65 4.07 -13.94 -7.03
C LEU A 65 4.66 -12.86 -7.94
N PHE A 66 3.99 -12.53 -9.04
CA PHE A 66 4.45 -11.47 -9.95
C PHE A 66 4.44 -10.11 -9.24
N ALA A 67 3.38 -9.80 -8.48
CA ALA A 67 3.31 -8.60 -7.65
C ALA A 67 4.42 -8.57 -6.59
N ILE A 68 4.72 -9.69 -5.94
CA ILE A 68 5.75 -9.81 -4.90
C ILE A 68 7.16 -9.69 -5.48
N ILE A 69 7.43 -10.34 -6.62
CA ILE A 69 8.71 -10.25 -7.33
C ILE A 69 8.95 -8.81 -7.80
N LEU A 70 7.92 -8.15 -8.34
CA LEU A 70 7.98 -6.72 -8.64
C LEU A 70 8.25 -5.91 -7.36
N GLY A 71 7.47 -6.07 -6.30
CA GLY A 71 7.66 -5.35 -5.04
C GLY A 71 9.08 -5.49 -4.47
N LEU A 72 9.64 -6.70 -4.48
CA LEU A 72 10.99 -7.00 -3.99
C LEU A 72 12.09 -6.42 -4.87
N LEU A 73 12.01 -6.60 -6.19
CA LEU A 73 12.96 -6.04 -7.16
C LEU A 73 12.97 -4.51 -7.12
N LEU A 74 11.79 -3.91 -6.96
CA LEU A 74 11.60 -2.46 -6.96
C LEU A 74 12.07 -1.85 -5.62
N SER A 75 11.93 -2.55 -4.49
CA SER A 75 12.45 -2.07 -3.20
C SER A 75 13.98 -2.00 -3.12
N ARG A 76 14.68 -2.88 -3.88
CA ARG A 76 16.15 -2.95 -3.89
C ARG A 76 16.80 -1.96 -4.87
N LYS A 77 16.19 -1.72 -6.03
CA LYS A 77 16.84 -0.95 -7.12
C LYS A 77 16.37 0.49 -7.25
N LEU A 78 15.23 0.87 -6.70
CA LEU A 78 14.64 2.17 -7.01
C LEU A 78 14.50 3.03 -5.76
N LYS A 79 15.27 4.13 -5.74
CA LYS A 79 14.96 5.33 -4.95
C LYS A 79 13.53 5.88 -5.23
N ASN A 80 12.83 5.34 -6.24
CA ASN A 80 11.45 5.69 -6.60
C ASN A 80 10.44 5.01 -5.67
N GLN A 81 10.09 5.74 -4.63
CA GLN A 81 9.10 5.38 -3.64
C GLN A 81 7.67 5.21 -4.21
N LYS A 82 7.40 5.70 -5.43
CA LYS A 82 6.11 5.61 -6.13
C LYS A 82 5.64 4.17 -6.36
N LEU A 83 6.58 3.25 -6.51
CA LEU A 83 6.30 1.86 -6.87
C LEU A 83 5.82 1.01 -5.69
N SER A 84 6.07 1.45 -4.44
CA SER A 84 5.53 0.74 -3.28
C SER A 84 4.01 0.85 -3.25
N TYR A 85 3.44 2.01 -3.57
CA TYR A 85 1.98 2.17 -3.62
C TYR A 85 1.33 1.37 -4.75
N LEU A 86 2.00 1.17 -5.89
CA LEU A 86 1.51 0.25 -6.92
C LEU A 86 1.39 -1.18 -6.39
N PHE A 87 2.43 -1.64 -5.68
CA PHE A 87 2.44 -2.96 -5.06
C PHE A 87 1.36 -3.10 -3.98
N LEU A 88 1.21 -2.11 -3.10
CA LEU A 88 0.16 -2.11 -2.08
C LEU A 88 -1.24 -2.08 -2.70
N GLY A 89 -1.42 -1.34 -3.80
CA GLY A 89 -2.64 -1.35 -4.59
C GLY A 89 -2.98 -2.73 -5.15
N LEU A 90 -1.99 -3.45 -5.70
CA LEU A 90 -2.18 -4.82 -6.19
C LEU A 90 -2.56 -5.79 -5.06
N ILE A 91 -1.94 -5.68 -3.89
CA ILE A 91 -2.30 -6.51 -2.73
C ILE A 91 -3.72 -6.18 -2.26
N SER A 92 -4.06 -4.90 -2.14
CA SER A 92 -5.38 -4.48 -1.71
C SER A 92 -6.46 -4.91 -2.71
N ALA A 93 -6.22 -4.74 -4.01
CA ALA A 93 -7.13 -5.17 -5.07
C ALA A 93 -7.30 -6.70 -5.09
N SER A 94 -6.21 -7.47 -4.97
CA SER A 94 -6.31 -8.94 -4.92
C SER A 94 -7.03 -9.42 -3.66
N SER A 95 -6.89 -8.72 -2.53
CA SER A 95 -7.61 -9.05 -1.30
C SER A 95 -9.13 -8.86 -1.38
N LEU A 96 -9.64 -8.09 -2.36
CA LEU A 96 -11.09 -7.99 -2.61
C LEU A 96 -11.71 -9.33 -3.03
N MET A 97 -10.92 -10.21 -3.65
CA MET A 97 -11.34 -11.55 -4.05
C MET A 97 -11.23 -12.59 -2.92
N THR A 98 -10.84 -12.16 -1.71
CA THR A 98 -10.65 -13.03 -0.55
C THR A 98 -11.72 -12.80 0.52
N THR A 99 -11.45 -13.12 1.78
CA THR A 99 -12.38 -12.90 2.88
C THR A 99 -12.39 -11.43 3.32
N LYS A 100 -13.54 -10.93 3.79
CA LYS A 100 -13.69 -9.55 4.31
C LYS A 100 -12.70 -9.24 5.44
N PHE A 101 -12.38 -10.24 6.26
CA PHE A 101 -11.44 -10.11 7.37
C PHE A 101 -10.01 -9.87 6.86
N MET A 102 -9.57 -10.60 5.84
CA MET A 102 -8.24 -10.41 5.24
C MET A 102 -8.09 -9.05 4.58
N LEU A 103 -9.12 -8.61 3.85
CA LEU A 103 -9.16 -7.25 3.28
C LEU A 103 -8.97 -6.18 4.35
N LEU A 104 -9.62 -6.33 5.52
CA LEU A 104 -9.52 -5.38 6.62
C LEU A 104 -8.11 -5.35 7.21
N ILE A 105 -7.52 -6.53 7.49
CA ILE A 105 -6.13 -6.63 7.97
C ILE A 105 -5.16 -5.94 7.01
N ILE A 106 -5.27 -6.26 5.72
CA ILE A 106 -4.41 -5.67 4.68
C ILE A 106 -4.59 -4.16 4.63
N SER A 107 -5.83 -3.67 4.69
CA SER A 107 -6.13 -2.24 4.66
C SER A 107 -5.54 -1.49 5.86
N VAL A 108 -5.60 -2.07 7.06
CA VAL A 108 -4.98 -1.50 8.26
C VAL A 108 -3.46 -1.50 8.15
N LEU A 109 -2.85 -2.57 7.64
CA LEU A 109 -1.40 -2.62 7.47
C LEU A 109 -0.91 -1.61 6.42
N ILE A 110 -1.63 -1.47 5.31
CA ILE A 110 -1.36 -0.45 4.28
C ILE A 110 -1.52 0.95 4.88
N PHE A 111 -2.54 1.18 5.71
CA PHE A 111 -2.70 2.44 6.43
C PHE A 111 -1.50 2.75 7.32
N ILE A 112 -1.06 1.80 8.14
CA ILE A 112 0.11 1.97 9.02
C ILE A 112 1.38 2.21 8.21
N TYR A 113 1.61 1.44 7.15
CA TYR A 113 2.72 1.67 6.23
C TYR A 113 2.65 3.08 5.64
N GLY A 114 1.47 3.51 5.19
CA GLY A 114 1.26 4.81 4.59
C GLY A 114 1.51 5.94 5.57
N LEU A 115 1.11 5.78 6.83
CA LEU A 115 1.37 6.73 7.91
C LEU A 115 2.87 6.90 8.13
N LEU A 116 3.61 5.80 8.29
CA LEU A 116 5.06 5.82 8.49
C LEU A 116 5.80 6.40 7.29
N TYR A 117 5.37 6.02 6.08
CA TYR A 117 5.96 6.49 4.85
C TYR A 117 5.69 7.99 4.61
N GLY A 118 4.45 8.44 4.83
CA GLY A 118 4.05 9.85 4.73
C GLY A 118 4.79 10.71 5.73
N ALA A 119 4.96 10.22 6.96
CA ALA A 119 5.72 10.91 8.02
C ALA A 119 7.18 11.16 7.61
N LEU A 120 7.79 10.24 6.87
CA LEU A 120 9.18 10.34 6.40
C LEU A 120 9.39 11.26 5.19
N LEU A 121 8.32 11.77 4.57
CA LEU A 121 8.43 12.71 3.46
C LEU A 121 8.85 14.09 3.98
N LYS A 122 10.02 14.58 3.53
CA LYS A 122 10.55 15.90 3.93
C LYS A 122 9.66 17.08 3.51
N GLU A 123 8.96 16.96 2.38
CA GLU A 123 8.08 18.00 1.84
C GLU A 123 6.87 17.35 1.18
N SER A 124 5.68 17.89 1.49
CA SER A 124 4.40 17.47 0.91
C SER A 124 4.25 18.05 -0.49
N LYS A 125 4.88 17.42 -1.49
CA LYS A 125 4.60 17.79 -2.89
C LYS A 125 3.30 17.13 -3.33
N THR A 126 2.33 17.92 -3.77
CA THR A 126 1.04 17.44 -4.32
C THR A 126 1.25 16.39 -5.39
N GLU A 127 2.30 16.53 -6.20
CA GLU A 127 2.74 15.56 -7.20
C GLU A 127 3.03 14.16 -6.62
N ILE A 128 3.62 14.08 -5.43
CA ILE A 128 3.91 12.81 -4.75
C ILE A 128 2.60 12.15 -4.31
N ILE A 129 1.66 12.93 -3.76
CA ILE A 129 0.36 12.42 -3.33
C ILE A 129 -0.43 11.91 -4.54
N ILE A 130 -0.56 12.72 -5.59
CA ILE A 130 -1.28 12.35 -6.83
C ILE A 130 -0.63 11.12 -7.46
N SER A 131 0.70 11.09 -7.57
CA SER A 131 1.40 9.94 -8.15
C SER A 131 1.18 8.66 -7.35
N ASN A 132 1.20 8.71 -6.01
CA ASN A 132 0.94 7.53 -5.19
C ASN A 132 -0.54 7.12 -5.23
N LEU A 133 -1.46 8.08 -5.30
CA LEU A 133 -2.90 7.83 -5.46
C LEU A 133 -3.15 7.07 -6.77
N LEU A 134 -2.62 7.59 -7.89
CA LEU A 134 -2.74 6.93 -9.19
C LEU A 134 -2.14 5.53 -9.15
N MET A 135 -0.94 5.36 -8.60
CA MET A 135 -0.28 4.04 -8.51
C MET A 135 -1.09 3.07 -7.64
N PHE A 136 -1.67 3.52 -6.53
CA PHE A 136 -2.45 2.68 -5.64
C PHE A 136 -3.79 2.23 -6.24
N PHE A 137 -4.48 3.13 -6.93
CA PHE A 137 -5.82 2.83 -7.48
C PHE A 137 -5.79 2.21 -8.89
N LEU A 138 -4.68 2.34 -9.62
CA LEU A 138 -4.53 1.76 -10.97
C LEU A 138 -4.80 0.24 -11.03
N PRO A 139 -4.31 -0.59 -10.08
CA PRO A 139 -4.66 -2.01 -10.00
C PRO A 139 -6.16 -2.29 -9.91
N PHE A 140 -6.92 -1.45 -9.21
CA PHE A 140 -8.37 -1.63 -9.08
C PHE A 140 -9.07 -1.36 -10.40
N ILE A 141 -8.64 -0.34 -11.15
CA ILE A 141 -9.19 -0.04 -12.48
C ILE A 141 -8.96 -1.23 -13.41
N ILE A 142 -7.74 -1.77 -13.45
CA ILE A 142 -7.38 -2.93 -14.28
C ILE A 142 -8.20 -4.17 -13.90
N LEU A 143 -8.38 -4.40 -12.60
CA LEU A 143 -9.07 -5.60 -12.10
C LEU A 143 -10.59 -5.52 -12.28
N ILE A 144 -11.18 -4.32 -12.23
CA ILE A 144 -12.63 -4.10 -12.38
C ILE A 144 -13.05 -3.99 -13.86
N MET A 145 -12.19 -3.49 -14.74
CA MET A 145 -12.50 -3.28 -16.18
C MET A 145 -13.09 -4.51 -16.90
N PRO A 146 -12.63 -5.75 -16.68
CA PRO A 146 -13.23 -6.94 -17.30
C PRO A 146 -14.68 -7.17 -16.87
N PHE A 147 -15.08 -6.75 -15.68
CA PHE A 147 -16.44 -6.96 -15.17
C PHE A 147 -17.46 -5.95 -15.72
N ILE A 148 -17.00 -4.83 -16.29
CA ILE A 148 -17.86 -3.78 -16.86
C ILE A 148 -18.23 -4.10 -18.32
N GLY A 149 -17.39 -4.85 -19.05
CA GLY A 149 -17.57 -5.15 -20.48
C GLY A 149 -18.36 -6.42 -20.81
N PHE A 150 -18.79 -7.19 -19.81
CA PHE A 150 -19.56 -8.44 -19.98
C PHE A 150 -20.95 -8.40 -19.30
N GLY A 151 -21.48 -7.20 -19.05
CA GLY A 151 -22.83 -6.97 -18.52
C GLY A 151 -23.84 -6.66 -19.62
#